data_AF-A7SET9-F1
#
_entry.id   AF-A7SET9-F1
#
_cell.length_a   1.000
_cell.length_b   1.000
_cell.length_c   1.000
_cell.angle_alpha   90.00
_cell.angle_beta   90.00
_cell.angle_gamma   90.00
#
_symmetry.space_group_name_H-M   'P 1'
#
loop_
_entity.id
_entity.type
_entity.pdbx_description
1 polymer ?
#
loop_
_entity_poly.entity_id
_entity_poly.type
_entity_poly.pdbx_seq_one_letter_code
_entity_poly.pdbx_strand_id
1 'polypeptide(L)'
;MAGSAQGFFWNGNSVLAVLAAYLVRYWRNLILVYSTALLPILFAWKWIPESPRWLVAHGYVDKAHSVIMKYGPKKGKESVDSAALRDLIQNIHQDQIKEEKEAKIYNYMDLLRGRKLRKWSCILFYQWFSVALVTFGMYLFVEQLAGDLFVNYTIMRTVTTLRVFINWIVYGKWIPESPRWLVAHGYVDEAYSVIMKYGPKKGKESVDSAALRDLIQNIHQDQIKEEKEAKIYNYMDLLRGRKLRKWSCILFYQWFSVALVTFGMYLFVEQLAGNLFVNYTIMRTVTTLRVFINWIVYGKFGRRFSHGVFQVMTGLILLLILAVYKGSSSGLEYGFSGFHIWHHGSYRWPFDVSASRDAVLKDVPDDKRDRSRSRVLWATLLGEIAGYR
;
A
#
# COMPACT_ATOMS: atom_id res chain seq x y z
N MET A 1 -4.81 10.74 7.91
CA MET A 1 -5.91 9.98 7.24
C MET A 1 -5.49 9.22 5.98
N ALA A 2 -4.84 9.85 4.98
CA ALA A 2 -4.49 9.17 3.71
C ALA A 2 -3.64 7.90 3.85
N GLY A 3 -2.68 7.87 4.78
CA GLY A 3 -1.83 6.68 5.02
C GLY A 3 -2.58 5.49 5.62
N SER A 4 -3.57 5.73 6.49
CA SER A 4 -4.39 4.66 7.07
C SER A 4 -5.36 4.06 6.05
N ALA A 5 -5.95 4.91 5.19
CA ALA A 5 -6.79 4.46 4.08
C ALA A 5 -6.03 3.55 3.11
N GLN A 6 -4.76 3.87 2.81
CA GLN A 6 -3.90 3.00 2.01
C GLN A 6 -3.73 1.60 2.63
N GLY A 7 -3.60 1.51 3.95
CA GLY A 7 -3.52 0.23 4.66
C GLY A 7 -4.76 -0.65 4.47
N PHE A 8 -5.95 -0.05 4.48
CA PHE A 8 -7.20 -0.75 4.19
C PHE A 8 -7.25 -1.28 2.76
N PHE A 9 -6.91 -0.44 1.78
CA PHE A 9 -6.85 -0.87 0.38
C PHE A 9 -5.84 -2.00 0.18
N TRP A 10 -4.67 -1.95 0.82
CA TRP A 10 -3.66 -3.00 0.73
C TRP A 10 -4.17 -4.35 1.26
N ASN A 11 -4.73 -4.37 2.47
CA ASN A 11 -5.20 -5.61 3.08
C ASN A 11 -6.43 -6.19 2.35
N GLY A 12 -7.40 -5.35 1.96
CA GLY A 12 -8.57 -5.79 1.20
C GLY A 12 -8.19 -6.40 -0.16
N ASN A 13 -7.28 -5.75 -0.89
CA ASN A 13 -6.76 -6.30 -2.14
C ASN A 13 -5.93 -7.58 -1.94
N SER A 14 -5.25 -7.73 -0.80
CA SER A 14 -4.53 -8.96 -0.46
C SER A 14 -5.48 -10.15 -0.27
N VAL A 15 -6.64 -9.94 0.36
CA VAL A 15 -7.67 -11.00 0.50
C VAL A 15 -8.27 -11.36 -0.86
N LEU A 16 -8.56 -10.37 -1.71
CA LEU A 16 -9.02 -10.63 -3.08
C LEU A 16 -7.98 -11.38 -3.92
N ALA A 17 -6.71 -11.06 -3.75
CA ALA A 17 -5.61 -11.76 -4.43
C ALA A 17 -5.53 -13.23 -4.01
N VAL A 18 -5.72 -13.53 -2.73
CA VAL A 18 -5.76 -14.90 -2.19
C VAL A 18 -6.97 -15.66 -2.75
N LEU A 19 -8.13 -15.01 -2.83
CA LEU A 19 -9.31 -15.59 -3.46
C LEU A 19 -9.06 -15.92 -4.94
N ALA A 20 -8.46 -15.01 -5.70
CA ALA A 20 -8.09 -15.25 -7.08
C ALA A 20 -7.10 -16.42 -7.20
N ALA A 21 -6.14 -16.52 -6.29
CA ALA A 21 -5.19 -17.64 -6.23
C ALA A 21 -5.82 -18.97 -5.83
N TYR A 22 -6.82 -18.93 -4.94
CA TYR A 22 -7.59 -20.11 -4.54
C TYR A 22 -8.43 -20.67 -5.70
N LEU A 23 -8.97 -19.81 -6.56
CA LEU A 23 -9.73 -20.20 -7.75
C LEU A 23 -8.82 -20.77 -8.85
N VAL A 24 -7.67 -20.15 -9.09
CA VAL A 24 -6.70 -20.59 -10.10
C VAL A 24 -5.68 -21.50 -9.42
N ARG A 25 -6.09 -22.72 -9.08
CA ARG A 25 -5.28 -23.69 -8.32
C ARG A 25 -3.97 -24.15 -8.99
N TYR A 26 -3.67 -23.70 -10.22
CA TYR A 26 -2.45 -24.07 -10.94
C TYR A 26 -1.41 -22.96 -10.90
N TRP A 27 -0.22 -23.25 -10.39
CA TRP A 27 0.87 -22.28 -10.23
C TRP A 27 1.31 -21.62 -11.55
N ARG A 28 1.32 -22.37 -12.67
CA ARG A 28 1.63 -21.83 -14.01
C ARG A 28 0.58 -20.84 -14.48
N ASN A 29 -0.70 -21.22 -14.32
CA ASN A 29 -1.82 -20.35 -14.66
C ASN A 29 -1.84 -19.12 -13.76
N LEU A 30 -1.40 -19.24 -12.50
CA LEU A 30 -1.24 -18.09 -11.63
C LEU A 30 -0.18 -17.12 -12.12
N ILE A 31 1.00 -17.60 -12.54
CA ILE A 31 2.02 -16.71 -13.11
C ILE A 31 1.51 -16.05 -14.40
N LEU A 32 0.73 -16.76 -15.22
CA LEU A 32 0.06 -16.16 -16.39
C LEU A 32 -0.97 -15.10 -15.99
N VAL A 33 -1.83 -15.39 -15.00
CA VAL A 33 -2.80 -14.44 -14.45
C VAL A 33 -2.09 -13.22 -13.85
N TYR A 34 -0.96 -13.41 -13.18
CA TYR A 34 -0.15 -12.32 -12.62
C TYR A 34 0.44 -11.45 -13.72
N SER A 35 1.04 -12.07 -14.73
CA SER A 35 1.68 -11.37 -15.85
C SER A 35 0.65 -10.61 -16.68
N THR A 36 -0.50 -11.22 -16.96
CA THR A 36 -1.61 -10.58 -17.66
C THR A 36 -2.27 -9.47 -16.85
N ALA A 37 -2.35 -9.60 -15.51
CA ALA A 37 -2.86 -8.55 -14.64
C ALA A 37 -1.99 -7.27 -14.67
N LEU A 38 -0.71 -7.38 -15.05
CA LEU A 38 0.19 -6.23 -15.16
C LEU A 38 0.09 -5.49 -16.49
N LEU A 39 -0.45 -6.10 -17.55
CA LEU A 39 -0.50 -5.50 -18.89
C LEU A 39 -1.43 -4.29 -19.00
N PRO A 40 -2.66 -4.28 -18.45
CA PRO A 40 -3.55 -3.10 -18.53
C PRO A 40 -2.97 -1.85 -17.86
N ILE A 41 -2.07 -2.02 -16.89
CA ILE A 41 -1.39 -0.93 -16.20
C ILE A 41 -0.46 -0.15 -17.16
N LEU A 42 0.11 -0.79 -18.18
CA LEU A 42 0.89 -0.10 -19.21
C LEU A 42 0.04 0.90 -20.00
N PHE A 43 -1.28 0.78 -20.02
CA PHE A 43 -2.14 1.77 -20.67
C PHE A 43 -2.67 2.84 -19.69
N ALA A 44 -2.52 2.61 -18.38
CA ALA A 44 -3.01 3.51 -17.33
C ALA A 44 -2.33 4.89 -17.34
N TRP A 45 -1.05 4.99 -17.72
CA TRP A 45 -0.32 6.28 -17.83
C TRP A 45 -0.92 7.25 -18.85
N LYS A 46 -1.65 6.75 -19.86
CA LYS A 46 -2.38 7.59 -20.82
C LYS A 46 -3.66 8.18 -20.23
N TRP A 47 -4.21 7.57 -19.19
CA TRP A 47 -5.52 7.94 -18.62
C TRP A 47 -5.43 8.76 -17.34
N ILE A 48 -4.31 8.65 -16.61
CA ILE A 48 -4.05 9.41 -15.40
C ILE A 48 -3.11 10.58 -15.74
N PRO A 49 -3.55 11.84 -15.57
CA PRO A 49 -2.65 12.98 -15.74
C PRO A 49 -1.57 12.97 -14.66
N GLU A 50 -0.39 13.48 -15.00
CA GLU A 50 0.64 13.74 -13.97
C GLU A 50 0.12 14.80 -12.98
N SER A 51 0.56 14.73 -11.73
CA SER A 51 0.11 15.65 -10.70
C SER A 51 0.43 17.10 -11.11
N PRO A 52 -0.54 18.03 -11.14
CA PRO A 52 -0.29 19.44 -11.43
C PRO A 52 0.82 20.01 -10.55
N ARG A 53 0.85 19.65 -9.27
CA ARG A 53 1.88 20.08 -8.32
C ARG A 53 3.29 19.62 -8.72
N TRP A 54 3.42 18.39 -9.25
CA TRP A 54 4.71 17.89 -9.73
C TRP A 54 5.14 18.64 -10.98
N LEU A 55 4.21 18.91 -11.90
CA LEU A 55 4.48 19.67 -13.12
C LEU A 55 4.93 21.10 -12.82
N VAL A 56 4.28 21.79 -11.87
CA VAL A 56 4.69 23.13 -11.41
C VAL A 56 6.07 23.09 -10.77
N ALA A 57 6.33 22.15 -9.86
CA ALA A 57 7.63 22.03 -9.20
C ALA A 57 8.79 21.77 -10.18
N HIS A 58 8.54 21.10 -11.30
CA HIS A 58 9.56 20.79 -12.32
C HIS A 58 9.58 21.81 -13.47
N GLY A 59 8.89 22.94 -13.35
CA GLY A 59 8.90 24.02 -14.35
C GLY A 59 8.11 23.73 -15.63
N TYR A 60 7.30 22.66 -15.68
CA TYR A 60 6.46 22.33 -16.83
C TYR A 60 5.16 23.15 -16.83
N VAL A 61 5.27 24.48 -16.96
CA VAL A 61 4.17 25.46 -16.86
C VAL A 61 3.03 25.13 -17.85
N ASP A 62 3.34 24.91 -19.13
CA ASP A 62 2.31 24.68 -20.15
C ASP A 62 1.56 23.34 -19.96
N LYS A 63 2.28 22.30 -19.49
CA LYS A 63 1.68 21.01 -19.15
C LYS A 63 0.82 21.13 -17.89
N ALA A 64 1.27 21.87 -16.87
CA ALA A 64 0.48 22.13 -15.67
C ALA A 64 -0.82 22.88 -16.01
N HIS A 65 -0.70 23.95 -16.80
CA HIS A 65 -1.83 24.75 -17.28
C HIS A 65 -2.85 23.89 -18.04
N SER A 66 -2.42 23.10 -19.02
CA SER A 66 -3.32 22.23 -19.79
C SER A 66 -4.02 21.16 -18.94
N VAL A 67 -3.35 20.60 -17.92
CA VAL A 67 -3.97 19.66 -16.98
C VAL A 67 -5.00 20.37 -16.10
N ILE A 68 -4.66 21.54 -15.54
CA ILE A 68 -5.58 22.31 -14.70
C ILE A 68 -6.80 22.77 -15.51
N MET A 69 -6.64 23.21 -16.76
CA MET A 69 -7.77 23.57 -17.62
C MET A 69 -8.64 22.36 -18.01
N LYS A 70 -8.04 21.19 -18.22
CA LYS A 70 -8.76 19.97 -18.63
C LYS A 70 -9.55 19.31 -17.49
N TYR A 71 -9.06 19.44 -16.27
CA TYR A 71 -9.60 18.78 -15.07
C TYR A 71 -10.13 19.75 -14.01
N GLY A 72 -9.95 21.05 -14.22
CA GLY A 72 -10.55 22.13 -13.47
C GLY A 72 -12.07 22.22 -13.68
N PRO A 73 -12.72 23.23 -13.07
CA PRO A 73 -14.16 23.29 -12.97
C PRO A 73 -14.85 23.26 -14.34
N LYS A 74 -15.94 22.48 -14.45
CA LYS A 74 -16.79 22.42 -15.65
C LYS A 74 -18.09 23.19 -15.43
N LYS A 75 -18.34 24.14 -16.34
CA LYS A 75 -19.57 24.88 -16.68
C LYS A 75 -20.31 25.53 -15.51
N GLY A 76 -20.20 26.85 -15.42
CA GLY A 76 -21.04 27.71 -14.59
C GLY A 76 -20.27 28.74 -13.75
N LYS A 77 -18.98 28.48 -13.47
CA LYS A 77 -18.06 29.48 -12.94
C LYS A 77 -17.23 30.04 -14.09
N GLU A 78 -17.02 31.35 -14.03
CA GLU A 78 -16.33 32.20 -15.02
C GLU A 78 -15.17 31.46 -15.70
N SER A 79 -15.06 31.64 -17.02
CA SER A 79 -13.93 31.14 -17.80
C SER A 79 -12.64 31.62 -17.14
N VAL A 80 -11.95 30.69 -16.46
CA VAL A 80 -10.65 30.96 -15.85
C VAL A 80 -9.76 31.55 -16.93
N ASP A 81 -9.30 32.78 -16.71
CA ASP A 81 -8.40 33.44 -17.65
C ASP A 81 -7.13 32.60 -17.80
N SER A 82 -6.90 32.15 -19.02
CA SER A 82 -5.76 31.30 -19.37
C SER A 82 -4.44 32.04 -19.16
N ALA A 83 -4.42 33.37 -19.33
CA ALA A 83 -3.24 34.18 -19.11
C ALA A 83 -2.95 34.31 -17.61
N ALA A 84 -3.94 34.75 -16.81
CA ALA A 84 -3.80 34.86 -15.36
C ALA A 84 -3.42 33.54 -14.67
N LEU A 85 -3.97 32.40 -15.11
CA LEU A 85 -3.61 31.09 -14.57
C LEU A 85 -2.15 30.71 -14.88
N ARG A 86 -1.68 31.03 -16.10
CA ARG A 86 -0.30 30.76 -16.50
C ARG A 86 0.68 31.59 -15.68
N ASP A 87 0.37 32.87 -15.48
CA ASP A 87 1.18 33.79 -14.68
C ASP A 87 1.21 33.36 -13.22
N LEU A 88 0.08 32.91 -12.66
CA LEU A 88 0.02 32.35 -11.31
C LEU A 88 0.91 31.11 -11.16
N ILE A 89 0.83 30.17 -12.12
CA ILE A 89 1.66 28.96 -12.11
C ILE A 89 3.15 29.32 -12.18
N GLN A 90 3.49 30.31 -13.00
CA GLN A 90 4.86 30.78 -13.15
C GLN A 90 5.36 31.46 -11.87
N ASN A 91 4.55 32.29 -11.21
CA ASN A 91 4.89 32.92 -9.94
C ASN A 91 5.12 31.87 -8.85
N ILE A 92 4.22 30.88 -8.71
CA ILE A 92 4.38 29.79 -7.75
C ILE A 92 5.67 29.01 -8.00
N HIS A 93 6.00 28.73 -9.26
CA HIS A 93 7.25 28.03 -9.60
C HIS A 93 8.48 28.87 -9.26
N GLN A 94 8.46 30.19 -9.54
CA GLN A 94 9.55 31.09 -9.17
C GLN A 94 9.72 31.19 -7.66
N ASP A 95 8.64 31.24 -6.90
CA ASP A 95 8.68 31.26 -5.44
C ASP A 95 9.23 29.93 -4.89
N GLN A 96 8.85 28.79 -5.47
CA GLN A 96 9.46 27.49 -5.13
C GLN A 96 10.97 27.45 -5.39
N ILE A 97 11.43 28.01 -6.52
CA ILE A 97 12.87 28.08 -6.83
C ILE A 97 13.60 29.02 -5.86
N LYS A 98 13.00 30.16 -5.48
CA LYS A 98 13.57 31.07 -4.49
C LYS A 98 13.69 30.38 -3.13
N GLU A 99 12.62 29.72 -2.68
CA GLU A 99 12.62 28.93 -1.44
C GLU A 99 13.67 27.81 -1.49
N GLU A 100 13.84 27.11 -2.62
CA GLU A 100 14.87 26.07 -2.77
C GLU A 100 16.30 26.62 -2.75
N LYS A 101 16.52 27.81 -3.32
CA LYS A 101 17.83 28.50 -3.29
C LYS A 101 18.18 29.04 -1.90
N GLU A 102 17.18 29.51 -1.17
CA GLU A 102 17.32 30.00 0.20
C GLU A 102 17.35 28.85 1.22
N ALA A 103 16.76 27.71 0.88
CA ALA A 103 16.80 26.51 1.69
C ALA A 103 18.23 25.97 1.75
N LYS A 104 18.73 25.79 2.98
CA LYS A 104 19.98 25.05 3.18
C LYS A 104 19.82 23.65 2.59
N ILE A 105 20.81 23.23 1.81
CA ILE A 105 20.92 21.84 1.36
C ILE A 105 21.14 20.98 2.61
N TYR A 106 20.06 20.41 3.13
CA TYR A 106 20.11 19.49 4.27
C TYR A 106 20.54 18.12 3.78
N ASN A 107 21.60 17.59 4.39
CA ASN A 107 22.03 16.22 4.10
C ASN A 107 21.27 15.24 5.01
N TYR A 108 21.15 13.97 4.62
CA TYR A 108 20.48 12.93 5.43
C TYR A 108 21.11 12.77 6.82
N MET A 109 22.41 13.07 6.94
CA MET A 109 23.12 13.08 8.20
C MET A 109 22.66 14.21 9.13
N ASP A 110 22.10 15.30 8.61
CA ASP A 110 21.52 16.38 9.42
C ASP A 110 20.23 15.95 10.12
N LEU A 111 19.55 14.93 9.60
CA LEU A 111 18.40 14.29 10.25
C LEU A 111 18.80 13.68 11.60
N LEU A 112 20.01 13.09 11.67
CA LEU A 112 20.59 12.52 12.89
C LEU A 112 21.32 13.55 13.75
N ARG A 113 21.64 14.72 13.20
CA ARG A 113 22.39 15.79 13.88
C ARG A 113 21.54 16.53 14.92
N GLY A 114 20.25 16.72 14.65
CA GLY A 114 19.33 17.35 15.59
C GLY A 114 18.88 16.38 16.69
N ARG A 115 19.08 16.69 17.98
CA ARG A 115 18.71 15.81 19.12
C ARG A 115 17.23 15.37 19.09
N LYS A 116 16.32 16.29 18.73
CA LYS A 116 14.89 15.99 18.61
C LYS A 116 14.60 15.11 17.39
N LEU A 117 15.11 15.50 16.22
CA LEU A 117 14.92 14.75 14.98
C LEU A 117 15.50 13.33 15.11
N ARG A 118 16.68 13.18 15.69
CA ARG A 118 17.28 11.87 16.00
C ARG A 118 16.38 11.00 16.87
N LYS A 119 15.78 11.54 17.93
CA LYS A 119 14.83 10.79 18.77
C LYS A 119 13.64 10.29 17.94
N TRP A 120 13.03 11.17 17.14
CA TRP A 120 11.92 10.82 16.26
C TRP A 120 12.33 9.80 15.19
N SER A 121 13.48 9.98 14.57
CA SER A 121 14.04 9.03 13.60
C SER A 121 14.27 7.66 14.24
N CYS A 122 14.86 7.57 15.43
CA CYS A 122 15.05 6.30 16.13
C CYS A 122 13.72 5.63 16.49
N ILE A 123 12.71 6.39 16.94
CA ILE A 123 11.37 5.85 17.20
C ILE A 123 10.75 5.31 15.92
N LEU A 124 10.87 6.04 14.81
CA LEU A 124 10.37 5.59 13.49
C LEU A 124 11.11 4.35 13.01
N PHE A 125 12.45 4.30 13.13
CA PHE A 125 13.25 3.14 12.76
C PHE A 125 12.87 1.91 13.60
N TYR A 126 12.72 2.08 14.92
CA TYR A 126 12.29 0.99 15.79
C TYR A 126 10.88 0.50 15.44
N GLN A 127 9.95 1.42 15.19
CA GLN A 127 8.59 1.08 14.75
C GLN A 127 8.61 0.23 13.47
N TRP A 128 9.38 0.65 12.46
CA TRP A 128 9.52 -0.10 11.20
C TRP A 128 10.24 -1.44 11.41
N PHE A 129 11.25 -1.49 12.28
CA PHE A 129 11.92 -2.72 12.66
C PHE A 129 10.95 -3.72 13.33
N SER A 130 10.14 -3.27 14.29
CA SER A 130 9.12 -4.10 14.93
C SER A 130 8.10 -4.63 13.93
N VAL A 131 7.64 -3.80 13.00
CA VAL A 131 6.74 -4.23 11.92
C VAL A 131 7.40 -5.27 11.01
N ALA A 132 8.68 -5.09 10.67
CA ALA A 132 9.43 -6.04 9.86
C ALA A 132 9.62 -7.39 10.58
N LEU A 133 9.91 -7.36 11.88
CA LEU A 133 10.06 -8.55 12.72
C LEU A 133 8.75 -9.35 12.82
N VAL A 134 7.64 -8.68 13.15
CA VAL A 134 6.31 -9.32 13.21
C VAL A 134 5.91 -9.84 11.83
N THR A 135 6.19 -9.09 10.77
CA THR A 135 5.94 -9.56 9.40
C THR A 135 6.75 -10.80 9.10
N PHE A 136 8.06 -10.82 9.40
CA PHE A 136 8.88 -12.00 9.19
C PHE A 136 8.40 -13.21 10.01
N GLY A 137 8.01 -13.02 11.28
CA GLY A 137 7.41 -14.08 12.09
C GLY A 137 6.12 -14.62 11.46
N MET A 138 5.23 -13.74 10.97
CA MET A 138 4.04 -14.19 10.24
C MET A 138 4.39 -15.02 9.00
N TYR A 139 5.51 -14.72 8.33
CA TYR A 139 5.95 -15.51 7.17
C TYR A 139 6.27 -16.95 7.57
N LEU A 140 7.12 -17.12 8.59
CA LEU A 140 7.58 -18.44 9.07
C LEU A 140 6.46 -19.34 9.60
N PHE A 141 5.44 -18.74 10.24
CA PHE A 141 4.43 -19.50 10.97
C PHE A 141 3.14 -19.75 10.18
N VAL A 142 2.90 -19.08 9.04
CA VAL A 142 1.61 -19.24 8.32
C VAL A 142 1.37 -20.67 7.84
N GLU A 143 2.44 -21.38 7.47
CA GLU A 143 2.37 -22.75 6.93
C GLU A 143 2.36 -23.79 8.06
N GLN A 144 2.88 -23.43 9.24
CA GLN A 144 2.88 -24.29 10.43
C GLN A 144 1.52 -24.31 11.14
N LEU A 145 0.66 -23.32 10.88
CA LEU A 145 -0.71 -23.30 11.38
C LEU A 145 -1.52 -24.43 10.74
N ALA A 146 -2.13 -25.26 11.58
CA ALA A 146 -3.00 -26.33 11.13
C ALA A 146 -4.19 -25.76 10.32
N GLY A 147 -4.35 -26.20 9.07
CA GLY A 147 -5.43 -25.76 8.19
C GLY A 147 -4.97 -25.55 6.75
N ASP A 148 -5.82 -24.87 5.97
CA ASP A 148 -5.51 -24.48 4.60
C ASP A 148 -4.72 -23.15 4.59
N LEU A 149 -3.65 -23.10 3.79
CA LEU A 149 -2.75 -21.94 3.69
C LEU A 149 -3.49 -20.65 3.31
N PHE A 150 -4.48 -20.74 2.40
CA PHE A 150 -5.23 -19.58 1.95
C PHE A 150 -6.13 -19.05 3.07
N VAL A 151 -6.71 -19.92 3.89
CA VAL A 151 -7.50 -19.55 5.08
C VAL A 151 -6.61 -18.90 6.13
N ASN A 152 -5.47 -19.52 6.47
CA ASN A 152 -4.52 -18.98 7.45
C ASN A 152 -4.03 -17.58 7.05
N TYR A 153 -3.64 -17.42 5.78
CA TYR A 153 -3.21 -16.13 5.27
C TYR A 153 -4.34 -15.09 5.28
N THR A 154 -5.58 -15.48 4.96
CA THR A 154 -6.76 -14.60 5.03
C THR A 154 -7.03 -14.13 6.47
N ILE A 155 -6.93 -15.04 7.45
CA ILE A 155 -7.06 -14.70 8.87
C ILE A 155 -5.98 -13.70 9.27
N MET A 156 -4.72 -13.95 8.92
CA MET A 156 -3.61 -13.03 9.21
C MET A 156 -3.82 -11.64 8.60
N ARG A 157 -4.27 -11.55 7.35
CA ARG A 157 -4.58 -10.27 6.69
C ARG A 157 -5.75 -9.54 7.35
N THR A 158 -6.75 -10.28 7.81
CA THR A 158 -7.91 -9.73 8.52
C THR A 158 -7.51 -9.19 9.90
N VAL A 159 -6.73 -9.94 10.68
CA VAL A 159 -6.17 -9.49 11.96
C VAL A 159 -5.29 -8.25 11.77
N THR A 160 -4.48 -8.22 10.70
CA THR A 160 -3.67 -7.04 10.34
C THR A 160 -4.54 -5.82 10.00
N THR A 161 -5.76 -6.02 9.50
CA THR A 161 -6.71 -4.94 9.24
C THR A 161 -7.28 -4.37 10.54
N LEU A 162 -7.61 -5.24 11.51
CA LEU A 162 -8.01 -4.81 12.86
C LEU A 162 -6.92 -3.98 13.55
N ARG A 163 -5.65 -4.34 13.37
CA ARG A 163 -4.51 -3.54 13.85
C ARG A 163 -4.54 -2.10 13.33
N VAL A 164 -4.98 -1.86 12.08
CA VAL A 164 -5.07 -0.49 11.52
C VAL A 164 -6.12 0.34 12.29
N PHE A 165 -7.25 -0.26 12.66
CA PHE A 165 -8.27 0.40 13.48
C PHE A 165 -7.77 0.69 14.89
N ILE A 166 -7.11 -0.28 15.54
CA ILE A 166 -6.54 -0.09 16.88
C ILE A 166 -5.49 1.02 16.86
N ASN A 167 -4.59 1.00 15.89
CA ASN A 167 -3.60 2.07 15.71
C ASN A 167 -4.25 3.44 15.51
N TRP A 168 -5.37 3.52 14.80
CA TRP A 168 -6.07 4.79 14.63
C TRP A 168 -6.65 5.33 15.96
N ILE A 169 -7.28 4.46 16.76
CA ILE A 169 -7.83 4.82 18.07
C ILE A 169 -6.72 5.20 19.06
N VAL A 170 -5.62 4.44 19.07
CA VAL A 170 -4.50 4.65 20.00
C VAL A 170 -3.68 5.87 19.60
N TYR A 171 -3.26 5.98 18.33
CA TYR A 171 -2.42 7.10 17.90
C TYR A 171 -3.18 8.42 17.83
N GLY A 172 -4.49 8.41 17.57
CA GLY A 172 -5.32 9.62 17.56
C GLY A 172 -5.32 10.36 18.91
N LYS A 173 -5.03 9.68 20.03
CA LYS A 173 -4.93 10.30 21.36
C LYS A 173 -3.57 10.90 21.69
N TRP A 174 -2.49 10.44 21.05
CA TRP A 174 -1.11 10.76 21.46
C TRP A 174 -0.36 11.61 20.43
N ILE A 175 -0.76 11.53 19.17
CA ILE A 175 -0.15 12.29 18.08
C ILE A 175 -1.09 13.44 17.74
N PRO A 176 -0.66 14.71 17.86
CA PRO A 176 -1.48 15.84 17.47
C PRO A 176 -1.82 15.72 15.99
N GLU A 177 -3.08 16.00 15.65
CA GLU A 177 -3.53 15.95 14.27
C GLU A 177 -2.79 16.97 13.41
N SER A 178 -2.76 16.70 12.10
CA SER A 178 -2.02 17.57 11.18
C SER A 178 -2.60 19.00 11.22
N PRO A 179 -1.77 20.06 11.29
CA PRO A 179 -2.26 21.43 11.32
C PRO A 179 -3.22 21.75 10.17
N ARG A 180 -2.95 21.22 8.98
CA ARG A 180 -3.82 21.39 7.81
C ARG A 180 -5.23 20.83 8.02
N TRP A 181 -5.35 19.69 8.71
CA TRP A 181 -6.65 19.10 9.02
C TRP A 181 -7.38 19.91 10.08
N LEU A 182 -6.68 20.37 11.12
CA LEU A 182 -7.23 21.21 12.18
C LEU A 182 -7.79 22.53 11.61
N VAL A 183 -7.03 23.20 10.73
CA VAL A 183 -7.50 24.41 10.02
C VAL A 183 -8.73 24.12 9.15
N ALA A 184 -8.73 23.01 8.42
CA ALA A 184 -9.89 22.64 7.60
C ALA A 184 -11.17 22.39 8.43
N HIS A 185 -11.04 21.91 9.66
CA HIS A 185 -12.17 21.61 10.55
C HIS A 185 -12.52 22.75 11.51
N GLY A 186 -11.85 23.90 11.41
CA GLY A 186 -12.10 25.09 12.24
C GLY A 186 -11.48 25.05 13.63
N TYR A 187 -10.61 24.08 13.93
CA TYR A 187 -9.86 24.01 15.19
C TYR A 187 -8.63 24.94 15.15
N VAL A 188 -8.88 26.25 15.08
CA VAL A 188 -7.84 27.29 14.86
C VAL A 188 -6.86 27.39 16.02
N ASP A 189 -7.35 27.38 17.26
CA ASP A 189 -6.49 27.45 18.45
C ASP A 189 -5.61 26.20 18.60
N GLU A 190 -6.16 25.01 18.31
CA GLU A 190 -5.39 23.77 18.31
C GLU A 190 -4.33 23.78 17.20
N ALA A 191 -4.70 24.19 15.99
CA ALA A 191 -3.78 24.33 14.87
C ALA A 191 -2.62 25.27 15.21
N TYR A 192 -2.93 26.43 15.80
CA TYR A 192 -1.95 27.40 16.29
C TYR A 192 -1.01 26.76 17.32
N SER A 193 -1.55 26.04 18.31
CA SER A 193 -0.75 25.38 19.35
C SER A 193 0.22 24.35 18.78
N VAL A 194 -0.20 23.59 17.76
CA VAL A 194 0.63 22.58 17.08
C VAL A 194 1.72 23.26 16.25
N ILE A 195 1.38 24.31 15.49
CA ILE A 195 2.34 25.08 14.69
C ILE A 195 3.39 25.74 15.59
N MET A 196 2.99 26.34 16.72
CA MET A 196 3.93 26.93 17.68
C MET A 196 4.80 25.90 18.40
N LYS A 197 4.24 24.72 18.69
CA LYS A 197 4.97 23.64 19.40
C LYS A 197 6.00 22.94 18.51
N TYR A 198 5.68 22.74 17.23
CA TYR A 198 6.49 21.96 16.28
C TYR A 198 7.11 22.76 15.13
N GLY A 199 6.77 24.04 15.00
CA GLY A 199 7.33 24.96 14.01
C GLY A 199 8.82 25.27 14.23
N PRO A 200 9.47 25.90 13.25
CA PRO A 200 10.88 26.27 13.33
C PRO A 200 11.15 27.21 14.51
N LYS A 201 12.09 26.84 15.39
CA LYS A 201 12.44 27.60 16.60
C LYS A 201 13.48 28.71 16.39
N LYS A 202 14.06 28.81 15.19
CA LYS A 202 15.06 29.84 14.86
C LYS A 202 14.33 31.05 14.27
N GLY A 203 14.48 32.22 14.90
CA GLY A 203 13.73 33.44 14.60
C GLY A 203 12.55 33.67 15.54
N LYS A 204 12.71 33.33 16.83
CA LYS A 204 11.68 33.38 17.88
C LYS A 204 11.13 34.80 18.20
N GLU A 205 11.56 35.83 17.47
CA GLU A 205 11.22 37.24 17.72
C GLU A 205 10.21 37.86 16.75
N SER A 206 9.71 37.18 15.70
CA SER A 206 8.87 37.90 14.72
C SER A 206 7.71 37.13 14.09
N VAL A 207 7.24 36.03 14.68
CA VAL A 207 5.91 35.52 14.29
C VAL A 207 4.91 36.18 15.21
N ASP A 208 4.36 37.30 14.74
CA ASP A 208 3.25 37.96 15.42
C ASP A 208 2.13 36.95 15.64
N SER A 209 1.85 36.68 16.92
CA SER A 209 0.89 35.66 17.34
C SER A 209 -0.52 36.02 16.89
N ALA A 210 -0.80 37.32 16.74
CA ALA A 210 -2.05 37.81 16.17
C ALA A 210 -2.08 37.57 14.66
N ALA A 211 -1.07 38.02 13.92
CA ALA A 211 -1.00 37.83 12.46
C ALA A 211 -1.06 36.35 12.03
N LEU A 212 -0.44 35.42 12.79
CA LEU A 212 -0.53 33.99 12.48
C LEU A 212 -1.93 33.42 12.74
N ARG A 213 -2.59 33.84 13.83
CA ARG A 213 -3.98 33.45 14.11
C ARG A 213 -4.91 33.99 13.04
N ASP A 214 -4.74 35.23 12.65
CA ASP A 214 -5.52 35.88 11.59
C ASP A 214 -5.29 35.20 10.23
N LEU A 215 -4.06 34.82 9.91
CA LEU A 215 -3.75 34.04 8.70
C LEU A 215 -4.46 32.69 8.72
N ILE A 216 -4.41 31.96 9.84
CA ILE A 216 -5.08 30.66 9.97
C ILE A 216 -6.60 30.83 9.85
N GLN A 217 -7.15 31.86 10.48
CA GLN A 217 -8.57 32.21 10.42
C GLN A 217 -8.98 32.54 8.98
N ASN A 218 -8.20 33.35 8.27
CA ASN A 218 -8.46 33.72 6.88
C ASN A 218 -8.42 32.51 5.95
N ILE A 219 -7.42 31.62 6.11
CA ILE A 219 -7.33 30.37 5.35
C ILE A 219 -8.57 29.49 5.62
N HIS A 220 -9.00 29.40 6.88
CA HIS A 220 -10.20 28.64 7.23
C HIS A 220 -11.47 29.26 6.62
N GLN A 221 -11.60 30.59 6.66
CA GLN A 221 -12.74 31.29 6.06
C GLN A 221 -12.79 31.11 4.54
N ASP A 222 -11.64 31.14 3.87
CA ASP A 222 -11.54 30.88 2.42
C ASP A 222 -11.90 29.42 2.11
N GLN A 223 -11.45 28.46 2.93
CA GLN A 223 -11.86 27.05 2.81
C GLN A 223 -13.36 26.87 2.99
N ILE A 224 -13.98 27.53 3.99
CA ILE A 224 -15.44 27.47 4.18
C ILE A 224 -16.18 28.08 3.00
N LYS A 225 -15.70 29.19 2.42
CA LYS A 225 -16.32 29.79 1.22
C LYS A 225 -16.28 28.81 0.05
N GLU A 226 -15.14 28.18 -0.18
CA GLU A 226 -14.99 27.14 -1.21
C GLU A 226 -15.87 25.91 -0.93
N GLU A 227 -15.99 25.48 0.33
CA GLU A 227 -16.81 24.34 0.74
C GLU A 227 -18.31 24.60 0.66
N LYS A 228 -18.78 25.81 1.02
CA LYS A 228 -20.19 26.22 0.85
C LYS A 228 -20.61 26.21 -0.62
N GLU A 229 -19.67 26.48 -1.51
CA GLU A 229 -19.87 26.42 -2.95
C GLU A 229 -19.65 25.01 -3.53
N ALA A 230 -19.03 24.10 -2.76
CA ALA A 230 -18.77 22.73 -3.15
C ALA A 230 -19.89 21.79 -2.71
N LYS A 231 -20.24 20.82 -3.55
CA LYS A 231 -21.15 19.75 -3.13
C LYS A 231 -20.46 18.86 -2.11
N ILE A 232 -21.13 18.51 -1.01
CA ILE A 232 -20.66 17.49 -0.08
C ILE A 232 -20.62 16.16 -0.82
N TYR A 233 -19.42 15.62 -1.03
CA TYR A 233 -19.21 14.36 -1.75
C TYR A 233 -19.10 13.20 -0.76
N ASN A 234 -19.86 12.14 -1.01
CA ASN A 234 -19.75 10.87 -0.30
C ASN A 234 -18.77 9.92 -1.02
N TYR A 235 -18.29 8.88 -0.35
CA TYR A 235 -17.43 7.85 -0.95
C TYR A 235 -18.07 7.19 -2.17
N MET A 236 -19.40 7.05 -2.19
CA MET A 236 -20.14 6.53 -3.34
C MET A 236 -20.08 7.47 -4.55
N ASP A 237 -19.82 8.76 -4.36
CA ASP A 237 -19.73 9.74 -5.44
C ASP A 237 -18.42 9.59 -6.25
N LEU A 238 -17.38 8.99 -5.65
CA LEU A 238 -16.19 8.54 -6.40
C LEU A 238 -16.54 7.57 -7.53
N LEU A 239 -17.61 6.78 -7.35
CA LEU A 239 -18.11 5.83 -8.35
C LEU A 239 -19.20 6.43 -9.26
N ARG A 240 -19.85 7.53 -8.87
CA ARG A 240 -20.88 8.18 -9.70
C ARG A 240 -20.29 8.95 -10.88
N GLY A 241 -19.18 9.68 -10.68
CA GLY A 241 -18.55 10.46 -11.74
C GLY A 241 -17.82 9.60 -12.77
N ARG A 242 -18.12 9.69 -14.07
CA ARG A 242 -17.47 8.86 -15.11
C ARG A 242 -15.93 8.95 -15.10
N LYS A 243 -15.38 10.15 -14.90
CA LYS A 243 -13.92 10.38 -14.82
C LYS A 243 -13.33 9.82 -13.52
N LEU A 244 -13.94 10.16 -12.38
CA LEU A 244 -13.50 9.73 -11.05
C LEU A 244 -13.59 8.21 -10.92
N ARG A 245 -14.68 7.58 -11.38
CA ARG A 245 -14.84 6.13 -11.43
C ARG A 245 -13.72 5.46 -12.21
N LYS A 246 -13.39 5.99 -13.40
CA LYS A 246 -12.28 5.46 -14.21
C LYS A 246 -10.96 5.50 -13.43
N TRP A 247 -10.64 6.62 -12.78
CA TRP A 247 -9.41 6.74 -11.98
C TRP A 247 -9.42 5.84 -10.75
N SER A 248 -10.53 5.78 -10.02
CA SER A 248 -10.70 4.90 -8.85
C SER A 248 -10.55 3.42 -9.23
N CYS A 249 -11.13 2.98 -10.34
CA CYS A 249 -10.98 1.61 -10.83
C CYS A 249 -9.53 1.30 -11.24
N ILE A 250 -8.84 2.22 -11.93
CA ILE A 250 -7.43 2.04 -12.28
C ILE A 250 -6.57 1.93 -11.02
N LEU A 251 -6.78 2.80 -10.02
CA LEU A 251 -6.05 2.76 -8.76
C LEU A 251 -6.32 1.47 -7.98
N PHE A 252 -7.58 1.04 -7.92
CA PHE A 252 -7.95 -0.21 -7.27
C PHE A 252 -7.30 -1.43 -7.95
N TYR A 253 -7.38 -1.49 -9.28
CA TYR A 253 -6.75 -2.55 -10.07
C TYR A 253 -5.22 -2.57 -9.92
N GLN A 254 -4.59 -1.39 -9.85
CA GLN A 254 -3.16 -1.25 -9.59
C GLN A 254 -2.78 -1.90 -8.26
N TRP A 255 -3.52 -1.58 -7.19
CA TRP A 255 -3.27 -2.15 -5.87
C TRP A 255 -3.56 -3.65 -5.81
N PHE A 256 -4.61 -4.12 -6.49
CA PHE A 256 -4.91 -5.54 -6.66
C PHE A 256 -3.75 -6.28 -7.32
N SER A 257 -3.23 -5.76 -8.44
CA SER A 257 -2.14 -6.40 -9.18
C SER A 257 -0.86 -6.51 -8.35
N VAL A 258 -0.52 -5.46 -7.59
CA VAL A 258 0.64 -5.49 -6.68
C VAL A 258 0.43 -6.48 -5.53
N ALA A 259 -0.77 -6.55 -4.95
CA ALA A 259 -1.09 -7.50 -3.89
C ALA A 259 -1.00 -8.95 -4.41
N LEU A 260 -1.47 -9.19 -5.62
CA LEU A 260 -1.44 -10.47 -6.30
C LEU A 260 -0.01 -10.97 -6.56
N VAL A 261 0.85 -10.11 -7.10
CA VAL A 261 2.28 -10.42 -7.31
C VAL A 261 3.01 -10.62 -5.97
N THR A 262 2.67 -9.84 -4.94
CA THR A 262 3.27 -9.97 -3.60
C THR A 262 2.90 -11.30 -2.94
N PHE A 263 1.65 -11.76 -3.11
CA PHE A 263 1.23 -13.08 -2.68
C PHE A 263 1.93 -14.19 -3.47
N GLY A 264 2.12 -14.01 -4.79
CA GLY A 264 2.95 -14.93 -5.58
C GLY A 264 4.37 -15.06 -5.03
N MET A 265 5.06 -13.94 -4.80
CA MET A 265 6.40 -13.95 -4.19
C MET A 265 6.41 -14.65 -2.83
N TYR A 266 5.38 -14.43 -2.01
CA TYR A 266 5.24 -15.07 -0.70
C TYR A 266 5.35 -16.60 -0.81
N LEU A 267 4.59 -17.20 -1.73
CA LEU A 267 4.56 -18.65 -1.90
C LEU A 267 5.92 -19.22 -2.35
N PHE A 268 6.65 -18.50 -3.21
CA PHE A 268 7.88 -19.03 -3.82
C PHE A 268 9.16 -18.77 -3.01
N VAL A 269 9.16 -17.86 -2.03
CA VAL A 269 10.37 -17.49 -1.27
C VAL A 269 10.94 -18.64 -0.43
N GLU A 270 10.09 -19.49 0.13
CA GLU A 270 10.54 -20.63 0.95
C GLU A 270 11.06 -21.81 0.12
N GLN A 271 10.74 -21.82 -1.17
CA GLN A 271 11.14 -22.87 -2.10
C GLN A 271 12.43 -22.54 -2.84
N LEU A 272 12.94 -21.31 -2.73
CA LEU A 272 14.25 -21.01 -3.26
C LEU A 272 15.26 -21.92 -2.55
N ALA A 273 16.06 -22.62 -3.34
CA ALA A 273 17.15 -23.42 -2.82
C ALA A 273 18.06 -22.57 -1.91
N GLY A 274 18.50 -23.15 -0.80
CA GLY A 274 19.37 -22.49 0.17
C GLY A 274 18.67 -22.13 1.48
N ASN A 275 19.29 -21.25 2.26
CA ASN A 275 18.80 -20.87 3.58
C ASN A 275 17.71 -19.78 3.46
N LEU A 276 16.54 -20.05 4.04
CA LEU A 276 15.38 -19.13 4.03
C LEU A 276 15.72 -17.72 4.54
N PHE A 277 16.52 -17.61 5.60
CA PHE A 277 16.92 -16.32 6.17
C PHE A 277 17.79 -15.53 5.19
N VAL A 278 18.67 -16.20 4.45
CA VAL A 278 19.52 -15.58 3.42
C VAL A 278 18.67 -15.13 2.24
N ASN A 279 17.80 -16.00 1.73
CA ASN A 279 16.90 -15.69 0.61
C ASN A 279 15.98 -14.50 0.94
N TYR A 280 15.40 -14.50 2.14
CA TYR A 280 14.58 -13.40 2.62
C TYR A 280 15.38 -12.10 2.78
N THR A 281 16.61 -12.17 3.29
CA THR A 281 17.51 -11.02 3.43
C THR A 281 17.88 -10.41 2.08
N ILE A 282 18.17 -11.24 1.08
CA ILE A 282 18.44 -10.79 -0.30
C ILE A 282 17.21 -10.08 -0.86
N MET A 283 16.02 -10.69 -0.74
CA MET A 283 14.77 -10.10 -1.21
C MET A 283 14.50 -8.73 -0.56
N ARG A 284 14.70 -8.61 0.77
CA ARG A 284 14.51 -7.36 1.51
C ARG A 284 15.54 -6.29 1.13
N THR A 285 16.79 -6.68 0.92
CA THR A 285 17.86 -5.78 0.46
C THR A 285 17.57 -5.24 -0.93
N VAL A 286 17.24 -6.11 -1.90
CA VAL A 286 16.85 -5.71 -3.26
C VAL A 286 15.62 -4.79 -3.23
N THR A 287 14.64 -5.09 -2.38
CA THR A 287 13.44 -4.24 -2.22
C THR A 287 13.79 -2.84 -1.69
N THR A 288 14.75 -2.74 -0.77
CA THR A 288 15.23 -1.46 -0.24
C THR A 288 15.97 -0.66 -1.31
N LEU A 289 16.88 -1.30 -2.06
CA LEU A 289 17.60 -0.68 -3.17
C LEU A 289 16.65 -0.17 -4.26
N ARG A 290 15.58 -0.92 -4.55
CA ARG A 290 14.52 -0.49 -5.48
C ARG A 290 13.92 0.86 -5.10
N VAL A 291 13.78 1.19 -3.82
CA VAL A 291 13.22 2.49 -3.39
C VAL A 291 14.11 3.65 -3.84
N PHE A 292 15.43 3.51 -3.70
CA PHE A 292 16.39 4.52 -4.15
C PHE A 292 16.38 4.68 -5.68
N ILE A 293 16.36 3.57 -6.41
CA ILE A 293 16.26 3.59 -7.88
C ILE A 293 14.98 4.28 -8.32
N ASN A 294 13.83 3.92 -7.72
CA ASN A 294 12.54 4.53 -8.03
C ASN A 294 12.54 6.04 -7.77
N TRP A 295 13.19 6.51 -6.71
CA TRP A 295 13.29 7.93 -6.41
C TRP A 295 14.02 8.71 -7.52
N ILE A 296 15.20 8.23 -7.94
CA ILE A 296 15.98 8.85 -9.03
C ILE A 296 15.18 8.85 -10.34
N VAL A 297 14.57 7.71 -10.66
CA VAL A 297 13.82 7.54 -11.92
C VAL A 297 12.56 8.40 -11.92
N TYR A 298 11.82 8.49 -10.82
CA TYR A 298 10.64 9.33 -10.70
C TYR A 298 10.97 10.83 -10.76
N GLY A 299 12.14 11.24 -10.26
CA GLY A 299 12.63 12.61 -10.39
C GLY A 299 12.91 13.00 -11.84
N LYS A 300 13.48 12.09 -12.65
CA LYS A 300 13.86 12.38 -14.06
C LYS A 300 12.73 12.16 -15.07
N PHE A 301 12.03 11.04 -15.01
CA PHE A 301 11.09 10.60 -16.05
C PHE A 301 9.61 10.77 -15.66
N GLY A 302 9.36 11.29 -14.46
CA GLY A 302 8.02 11.38 -13.89
C GLY A 302 7.52 10.04 -13.35
N ARG A 303 6.49 10.09 -12.50
CA ARG A 303 6.03 8.93 -11.74
C ARG A 303 5.24 7.94 -12.59
N ARG A 304 4.36 8.42 -13.47
CA ARG A 304 3.40 7.56 -14.20
C ARG A 304 4.05 6.60 -15.20
N PHE A 305 5.00 7.11 -16.00
CA PHE A 305 5.64 6.35 -17.07
C PHE A 305 6.58 5.31 -16.47
N SER A 306 7.45 5.77 -15.57
CA SER A 306 8.36 4.93 -14.80
C SER A 306 7.65 3.81 -14.07
N HIS A 307 6.51 4.10 -13.41
CA HIS A 307 5.74 3.06 -12.75
C HIS A 307 5.20 2.00 -13.73
N GLY A 308 4.66 2.42 -14.89
CA GLY A 308 4.20 1.50 -15.92
C GLY A 308 5.32 0.59 -16.46
N VAL A 309 6.51 1.15 -16.70
CA VAL A 309 7.68 0.39 -17.18
C VAL A 309 8.10 -0.66 -16.15
N PHE A 310 8.22 -0.31 -14.87
CA PHE A 310 8.59 -1.28 -13.84
C PHE A 310 7.58 -2.41 -13.70
N GLN A 311 6.28 -2.13 -13.86
CA GLN A 311 5.24 -3.16 -13.79
C GLN A 311 5.35 -4.14 -14.97
N VAL A 312 5.63 -3.64 -16.18
CA VAL A 312 5.83 -4.51 -17.35
C VAL A 312 7.12 -5.30 -17.26
N MET A 313 8.22 -4.71 -16.80
CA MET A 313 9.44 -5.46 -16.52
C MET A 313 9.19 -6.60 -15.54
N THR A 314 8.41 -6.34 -14.47
CA THR A 314 8.01 -7.38 -13.51
C THR A 314 7.21 -8.49 -14.18
N GLY A 315 6.24 -8.15 -15.04
CA GLY A 315 5.47 -9.14 -15.79
C GLY A 315 6.32 -9.95 -16.77
N LEU A 316 7.28 -9.31 -17.46
CA LEU A 316 8.22 -9.99 -18.36
C LEU A 316 9.13 -10.95 -17.60
N ILE A 317 9.63 -10.55 -16.42
CA ILE A 317 10.44 -11.44 -15.56
C ILE A 317 9.61 -12.67 -15.13
N LEU A 318 8.35 -12.47 -14.75
CA LEU A 318 7.45 -13.58 -14.41
C LEU A 318 7.21 -14.52 -15.61
N LEU A 319 7.06 -13.99 -16.82
CA LEU A 319 6.97 -14.81 -18.04
C LEU A 319 8.28 -15.53 -18.36
N LEU A 320 9.44 -14.90 -18.13
CA LEU A 320 10.75 -15.53 -18.30
C LEU A 320 10.92 -16.71 -17.33
N ILE A 321 10.41 -16.62 -16.10
CA ILE A 321 10.40 -17.75 -15.15
C ILE A 321 9.63 -18.95 -15.75
N LEU A 322 8.48 -18.72 -16.39
CA LEU A 322 7.75 -19.79 -17.08
C LEU A 322 8.53 -20.39 -18.26
N ALA A 323 9.27 -19.56 -18.99
CA ALA A 323 10.08 -20.00 -20.12
C ALA A 323 11.31 -20.83 -19.70
N VAL A 324 11.96 -20.44 -18.61
CA VAL A 324 13.15 -21.11 -18.05
C VAL A 324 12.77 -22.36 -17.27
N TYR A 325 11.65 -22.37 -16.54
CA TYR A 325 11.18 -23.52 -15.79
C TYR A 325 10.48 -24.54 -16.70
N LYS A 326 11.28 -25.26 -17.48
CA LYS A 326 10.83 -26.26 -18.46
C LYS A 326 11.08 -27.71 -18.02
N GLY A 327 10.91 -28.01 -16.72
CA GLY A 327 10.78 -29.39 -16.21
C GLY A 327 9.53 -29.48 -15.34
N SER A 328 8.60 -30.43 -15.46
CA SER A 328 8.52 -31.69 -16.19
C SER A 328 7.41 -31.61 -17.27
N SER A 329 7.68 -32.17 -18.43
CA SER A 329 6.79 -32.25 -19.59
C SER A 329 5.65 -33.27 -19.38
N SER A 330 4.50 -32.84 -18.88
CA SER A 330 3.23 -33.62 -18.93
C SER A 330 1.95 -32.81 -18.64
N GLY A 331 1.89 -31.54 -19.08
CA GLY A 331 0.70 -30.69 -18.84
C GLY A 331 0.24 -29.82 -20.01
N LEU A 332 0.86 -29.94 -21.19
CA LEU A 332 0.52 -29.12 -22.36
C LEU A 332 -0.71 -29.60 -23.15
N GLU A 333 -1.35 -30.70 -22.76
CA GLU A 333 -2.59 -31.19 -23.41
C GLU A 333 -3.90 -30.61 -22.82
N TYR A 334 -3.88 -29.95 -21.67
CA TYR A 334 -5.12 -29.46 -21.02
C TYR A 334 -5.43 -27.98 -21.23
N GLY A 335 -4.84 -27.37 -22.25
CA GLY A 335 -5.11 -25.99 -22.60
C GLY A 335 -5.87 -25.88 -23.90
N PHE A 336 -7.10 -26.43 -24.01
CA PHE A 336 -8.14 -25.94 -24.95
C PHE A 336 -9.49 -26.70 -24.90
N SER A 337 -9.66 -27.75 -24.09
CA SER A 337 -10.97 -28.42 -23.93
C SER A 337 -11.73 -27.87 -22.71
N GLY A 338 -12.87 -27.26 -22.97
CA GLY A 338 -13.68 -26.55 -21.99
C GLY A 338 -14.24 -27.41 -20.84
N PHE A 339 -14.52 -26.70 -19.74
CA PHE A 339 -15.76 -26.84 -18.97
C PHE A 339 -16.24 -28.25 -18.60
N HIS A 340 -15.36 -29.17 -18.21
CA HIS A 340 -15.82 -30.38 -17.52
C HIS A 340 -14.73 -30.95 -16.61
N ILE A 341 -15.18 -31.40 -15.43
CA ILE A 341 -14.50 -32.31 -14.49
C ILE A 341 -13.68 -31.62 -13.41
N TRP A 342 -14.43 -31.15 -12.40
CA TRP A 342 -14.09 -31.39 -10.99
C TRP A 342 -13.97 -32.91 -10.77
N HIS A 343 -12.77 -33.49 -10.80
CA HIS A 343 -12.50 -34.71 -10.05
C HIS A 343 -11.00 -34.89 -9.81
N HIS A 344 -10.74 -35.47 -8.65
CA HIS A 344 -9.48 -35.80 -7.99
C HIS A 344 -8.31 -36.21 -8.90
N GLY A 345 -7.13 -35.64 -8.60
CA GLY A 345 -5.81 -36.10 -9.06
C GLY A 345 -5.65 -35.92 -10.57
N SER A 346 -4.94 -34.92 -11.06
CA SER A 346 -3.49 -35.10 -11.28
C SER A 346 -2.87 -33.80 -11.79
N TYR A 347 -3.07 -32.70 -11.08
CA TYR A 347 -2.29 -31.48 -11.26
C TYR A 347 -2.29 -30.75 -9.91
N ARG A 348 -1.51 -31.26 -8.95
CA ARG A 348 -1.31 -30.55 -7.69
C ARG A 348 -0.38 -29.36 -7.93
N TRP A 349 -0.50 -28.33 -7.08
CA TRP A 349 0.66 -27.50 -6.76
C TRP A 349 1.89 -28.40 -6.56
N PRO A 350 3.14 -27.93 -6.71
CA PRO A 350 4.30 -28.74 -6.34
C PRO A 350 4.24 -29.30 -4.89
N PHE A 351 3.31 -28.78 -4.09
CA PHE A 351 3.05 -29.12 -2.71
C PHE A 351 1.94 -30.18 -2.58
N ASP A 352 2.30 -31.31 -1.99
CA ASP A 352 1.34 -32.12 -1.26
C ASP A 352 1.26 -31.58 0.19
N VAL A 353 0.21 -30.82 0.48
CA VAL A 353 -0.06 -30.28 1.84
C VAL A 353 -0.32 -31.41 2.85
N SER A 354 -0.54 -32.66 2.40
CA SER A 354 -0.65 -33.82 3.28
C SER A 354 0.71 -34.38 3.73
N ALA A 355 1.79 -34.14 2.98
CA ALA A 355 3.11 -34.69 3.31
C ALA A 355 3.73 -34.05 4.57
N SER A 356 3.46 -32.77 4.84
CA SER A 356 3.88 -32.10 6.08
C SER A 356 3.04 -32.54 7.28
N ARG A 357 1.75 -32.84 7.08
CA ARG A 357 0.88 -33.41 8.12
C ARG A 357 1.30 -34.83 8.50
N ASP A 358 1.69 -35.64 7.51
CA ASP A 358 2.09 -37.02 7.71
C ASP A 358 3.54 -37.15 8.22
N ALA A 359 4.41 -36.16 7.95
CA ALA A 359 5.74 -36.06 8.55
C ALA A 359 5.66 -35.77 10.05
N VAL A 360 4.78 -34.85 10.48
CA VAL A 360 4.56 -34.55 11.92
C VAL A 360 3.89 -35.70 12.66
N LEU A 361 3.05 -36.48 11.98
CA LEU A 361 2.38 -37.66 12.57
C LEU A 361 3.24 -38.93 12.58
N LYS A 362 4.42 -38.93 11.94
CA LYS A 362 5.38 -40.04 11.99
C LYS A 362 6.27 -40.01 13.24
N ASP A 363 6.46 -38.85 13.86
CA ASP A 363 7.24 -38.68 15.09
C ASP A 363 6.43 -38.90 16.38
N VAL A 364 5.15 -39.29 16.25
CA VAL A 364 4.30 -39.65 17.39
C VAL A 364 4.37 -41.17 17.60
N PRO A 365 4.85 -41.67 18.75
CA PRO A 365 4.88 -43.10 19.06
C PRO A 365 3.49 -43.74 18.93
N ASP A 366 3.42 -44.93 18.32
CA ASP A 366 2.18 -45.64 17.93
C ASP A 366 1.18 -45.90 19.08
N ASP A 367 1.61 -45.80 20.35
CA ASP A 367 0.76 -45.90 21.55
C ASP A 367 -0.37 -44.85 21.57
N LYS A 368 -0.14 -43.64 21.02
CA LYS A 368 -1.10 -42.52 21.13
C LYS A 368 -2.07 -42.43 19.96
N ARG A 369 -2.16 -43.45 19.10
CA ARG A 369 -3.00 -43.47 17.90
C ARG A 369 -4.45 -43.91 18.15
N ASP A 370 -4.92 -43.87 19.40
CA ASP A 370 -6.28 -44.26 19.72
C ASP A 370 -7.25 -43.06 19.62
N ARG A 371 -8.06 -43.05 18.55
CA ARG A 371 -9.09 -42.03 18.28
C ARG A 371 -10.23 -42.05 19.31
N SER A 372 -10.29 -43.03 20.21
CA SER A 372 -11.32 -43.14 21.25
C SER A 372 -11.13 -42.13 22.39
N ARG A 373 -9.89 -41.84 22.81
CA ARG A 373 -9.59 -40.94 23.95
C ARG A 373 -9.81 -39.46 23.64
N SER A 374 -9.65 -39.04 22.38
CA SER A 374 -9.88 -37.64 21.99
C SER A 374 -11.35 -37.22 22.18
N ARG A 375 -12.31 -38.11 21.91
CA ARG A 375 -13.74 -37.83 22.12
C ARG A 375 -14.11 -37.79 23.60
N VAL A 376 -13.45 -38.56 24.45
CA VAL A 376 -13.66 -38.54 25.91
C VAL A 376 -13.12 -37.23 26.52
N LEU A 377 -11.96 -36.74 26.06
CA LEU A 377 -11.37 -35.47 26.51
C LEU A 377 -12.19 -34.22 26.13
N TRP A 378 -12.81 -34.21 24.94
CA TRP A 378 -13.73 -33.14 24.55
C TRP A 378 -15.04 -33.19 25.33
N ALA A 379 -15.51 -34.38 25.74
CA ALA A 379 -16.71 -34.54 26.54
C ALA A 379 -16.50 -34.13 28.02
N THR A 380 -15.33 -34.39 28.60
CA THR A 380 -15.00 -33.90 29.95
C THR A 380 -14.74 -32.39 30.00
N LEU A 381 -14.08 -31.81 28.98
CA LEU A 381 -13.86 -30.36 28.89
C LEU A 381 -15.15 -29.56 28.66
N LEU A 382 -16.13 -30.10 27.92
CA LEU A 382 -17.43 -29.46 27.74
C LEU A 382 -18.37 -29.65 28.93
N GLY A 383 -18.18 -30.71 29.74
CA GLY A 383 -18.92 -30.93 30.98
C GLY A 383 -18.56 -29.96 32.10
N GLU A 384 -17.29 -29.58 32.23
CA GLU A 384 -16.83 -28.64 33.28
C GLU A 384 -17.24 -27.18 33.00
N ILE A 385 -17.45 -26.79 31.74
CA ILE A 385 -17.85 -25.42 31.38
C ILE A 385 -19.35 -25.16 31.62
N ALA A 386 -20.17 -26.22 31.71
CA ALA A 386 -21.61 -26.10 31.96
C ALA A 386 -22.00 -26.13 33.46
N GLY A 387 -21.03 -26.29 34.37
CA GLY A 387 -21.24 -26.52 35.80
C GLY A 387 -20.90 -25.36 36.74
N TYR A 388 -20.77 -24.13 36.25
CA TYR A 388 -20.66 -22.93 37.10
C TYR A 388 -21.87 -22.02 36.86
N ARG A 389 -22.87 -22.17 37.73
CA ARG A 389 -23.97 -21.23 37.93
C ARG A 389 -23.96 -20.75 39.36
#